data_AF-M2RZC6-F1
#
_entry.id   AF-M2RZC6-F1
#
_cell.length_a   1.000
_cell.length_b   1.000
_cell.length_c   1.000
_cell.angle_alpha   90.00
_cell.angle_beta   90.00
_cell.angle_gamma   90.00
#
_symmetry.space_group_name_H-M   'P 1'
#
loop_
_entity.id
_entity.type
_entity.pdbx_description
1 polymer ?
#
loop_
_entity_poly.entity_id
_entity_poly.type
_entity_poly.pdbx_seq_one_letter_code
_entity_poly.pdbx_strand_id
1 'polypeptide(L)'
;MARGLHAARKMLAQRRANKWADKEWKKGKLVTRYKCNPLGTASHAKGLVQEKLGIETKQPNSGIRKCVRVRLLKNGKKITAFVPRDGSLNYVNENDEVLISGFGRRGHA
;
A
#
# COMPACT_ATOMS: atom_id res chain seq x y z
N MET A 1 -13.01 -6.34 34.33
CA MET A 1 -13.28 -7.73 33.88
C MET A 1 -14.20 -8.40 34.89
N ALA A 2 -15.16 -9.21 34.43
CA ALA A 2 -15.98 -10.02 35.35
C ALA A 2 -15.16 -11.20 35.89
N ARG A 3 -15.33 -11.54 37.18
CA ARG A 3 -14.55 -12.59 37.87
C ARG A 3 -15.39 -13.80 38.33
N GLY A 4 -16.67 -13.85 37.99
CA GLY A 4 -17.57 -14.94 38.39
C GLY A 4 -17.31 -16.24 37.61
N LEU A 5 -17.55 -17.39 38.24
CA LEU A 5 -17.35 -18.74 37.69
C LEU A 5 -18.04 -18.95 36.32
N HIS A 6 -19.22 -18.35 36.13
CA HIS A 6 -20.02 -18.47 34.90
C HIS A 6 -19.93 -17.25 33.95
N ALA A 7 -18.91 -16.38 34.10
CA ALA A 7 -18.80 -15.13 33.33
C ALA A 7 -18.11 -15.27 31.94
N ALA A 8 -17.81 -16.48 31.50
CA ALA A 8 -17.01 -16.75 30.29
C ALA A 8 -17.56 -16.08 29.01
N ARG A 9 -18.88 -16.17 28.77
CA ARG A 9 -19.52 -15.58 27.58
C ARG A 9 -19.36 -14.05 27.54
N LYS A 10 -19.53 -13.39 28.68
CA LYS A 10 -19.36 -11.93 28.82
C LYS A 10 -17.92 -11.52 28.52
N MET A 11 -16.94 -12.23 29.09
CA MET A 11 -15.52 -11.95 28.85
C MET A 11 -15.14 -12.11 27.37
N LEU A 12 -15.65 -13.15 26.71
CA LEU A 12 -15.41 -13.38 25.29
C LEU A 12 -16.05 -12.30 24.40
N ALA A 13 -17.29 -11.90 24.69
CA ALA A 13 -17.96 -10.80 23.98
C ALA A 13 -17.19 -9.49 24.14
N GLN A 14 -16.77 -9.16 25.36
CA GLN A 14 -15.98 -7.96 25.65
C GLN A 14 -14.63 -7.97 24.91
N ARG A 15 -13.93 -9.11 24.91
CA ARG A 15 -12.66 -9.26 24.16
C ARG A 15 -12.87 -9.11 22.66
N ARG A 16 -13.95 -9.67 22.10
CA ARG A 16 -14.29 -9.51 20.67
C ARG A 16 -14.56 -8.06 20.31
N ALA A 17 -15.32 -7.34 21.14
CA ALA A 17 -15.61 -5.92 20.96
C ALA A 17 -14.32 -5.08 21.01
N ASN A 18 -13.49 -5.28 22.05
CA ASN A 18 -12.24 -4.54 22.23
C ASN A 18 -11.23 -4.80 21.10
N LYS A 19 -11.26 -6.00 20.49
CA LYS A 19 -10.37 -6.35 19.37
C LYS A 19 -10.58 -5.45 18.14
N TRP A 20 -11.75 -4.83 17.97
CA TRP A 20 -11.99 -3.88 16.89
C TRP A 20 -11.27 -2.53 17.07
N ALA A 21 -10.82 -2.20 18.27
CA ALA A 21 -9.98 -1.04 18.52
C ALA A 21 -8.52 -1.25 18.06
N ASP A 22 -8.08 -2.51 17.93
CA ASP A 22 -6.79 -2.86 17.37
C ASP A 22 -6.77 -2.58 15.86
N LYS A 23 -5.83 -1.73 15.43
CA LYS A 23 -5.70 -1.27 14.04
C LYS A 23 -5.34 -2.41 13.08
N GLU A 24 -4.47 -3.34 13.49
CA GLU A 24 -4.05 -4.46 12.63
C GLU A 24 -5.20 -5.45 12.47
N TRP A 25 -5.89 -5.77 13.58
CA TRP A 25 -7.08 -6.62 13.53
C TRP A 25 -8.16 -6.01 12.63
N LYS A 26 -8.45 -4.71 12.83
CA LYS A 26 -9.43 -3.97 12.03
C LYS A 26 -9.05 -4.00 10.55
N LYS A 27 -7.80 -3.69 10.19
CA LYS A 27 -7.31 -3.71 8.80
C LYS A 27 -7.34 -5.12 8.18
N GLY A 28 -7.11 -6.16 8.97
CA GLY A 28 -7.14 -7.56 8.50
C GLY A 28 -8.55 -8.10 8.27
N LYS A 29 -9.55 -7.66 9.06
CA LYS A 29 -10.94 -8.13 8.98
C LYS A 29 -11.84 -7.27 8.08
N LEU A 30 -11.49 -6.02 7.83
CA LEU A 30 -12.22 -5.17 6.89
C LEU A 30 -11.83 -5.44 5.44
N VAL A 31 -12.84 -5.45 4.57
CA VAL A 31 -12.69 -5.62 3.11
C VAL A 31 -11.93 -4.44 2.47
N THR A 32 -11.83 -3.31 3.18
CA THR A 32 -11.07 -2.11 2.77
C THR A 32 -9.64 -2.44 2.35
N ARG A 33 -9.00 -3.42 2.99
CA ARG A 33 -7.64 -3.87 2.61
C ARG A 33 -7.55 -4.29 1.15
N TYR A 34 -8.57 -4.98 0.64
CA TYR A 34 -8.58 -5.52 -0.72
C TYR A 34 -9.09 -4.52 -1.75
N LYS A 35 -10.12 -3.75 -1.39
CA LYS A 35 -10.74 -2.76 -2.30
C LYS A 35 -9.83 -1.55 -2.57
N CYS A 36 -9.24 -1.00 -1.50
CA CYS A 36 -8.48 0.25 -1.61
C CYS A 36 -7.04 0.04 -2.08
N ASN A 37 -6.40 -1.09 -1.73
CA ASN A 37 -5.02 -1.35 -2.15
C ASN A 37 -4.93 -1.45 -3.69
N PRO A 38 -4.10 -0.63 -4.37
CA PRO A 38 -3.89 -0.76 -5.81
C PRO A 38 -3.33 -2.14 -6.22
N LEU A 39 -2.51 -2.76 -5.37
CA LEU A 39 -1.96 -4.10 -5.61
C LEU A 39 -2.94 -5.22 -5.22
N GLY A 40 -4.04 -4.92 -4.53
CA GLY A 40 -4.97 -5.92 -3.99
C GLY A 40 -4.30 -6.79 -2.92
N THR A 41 -4.23 -8.09 -3.16
CA THR A 41 -3.56 -9.08 -2.27
C THR A 41 -2.16 -9.47 -2.77
N ALA A 42 -1.77 -9.05 -3.98
CA ALA A 42 -0.51 -9.46 -4.59
C ALA A 42 0.68 -8.66 -4.03
N SER A 43 1.86 -9.28 -4.02
CA SER A 43 3.13 -8.62 -3.68
C SER A 43 3.59 -7.64 -4.77
N HIS A 44 3.33 -8.01 -6.03
CA HIS A 44 3.71 -7.26 -7.22
C HIS A 44 2.53 -7.09 -8.19
N ALA A 45 2.68 -6.14 -9.12
CA ALA A 45 1.78 -6.01 -10.25
C ALA A 45 2.52 -5.53 -11.49
N LYS A 46 2.10 -6.03 -12.66
CA LYS A 46 2.52 -5.49 -13.94
C LYS A 46 1.73 -4.22 -14.26
N GLY A 47 2.39 -3.23 -14.83
CA GLY A 47 1.77 -1.97 -15.24
C GLY A 47 2.40 -1.42 -16.52
N LEU A 48 1.68 -0.49 -17.15
CA LEU A 48 2.08 0.24 -18.35
C LEU A 48 2.45 1.67 -17.97
N VAL A 49 3.63 2.12 -18.38
CA VAL A 49 4.11 3.48 -18.12
C VAL A 49 3.28 4.48 -18.93
N GLN A 50 2.83 5.55 -18.27
CA GLN A 50 2.13 6.66 -18.92
C GLN A 50 3.05 7.85 -19.14
N GLU A 51 3.71 8.35 -18.09
CA GLU A 51 4.55 9.56 -18.15
C GLU A 51 5.63 9.52 -17.06
N LYS A 52 6.71 10.27 -17.29
CA LYS A 52 7.79 10.48 -16.32
C LYS A 52 7.45 11.66 -15.40
N LEU A 53 7.74 11.52 -14.11
CA LEU A 53 7.43 12.52 -13.08
C LEU A 53 8.67 12.84 -12.25
N GLY A 54 8.90 14.14 -11.99
CA GLY A 54 9.84 14.60 -10.96
C GLY A 54 9.06 14.99 -9.71
N ILE A 55 9.18 14.22 -8.62
CA ILE A 55 8.53 14.54 -7.34
C ILE A 55 9.54 15.22 -6.43
N GLU A 56 9.25 16.45 -6.01
CA GLU A 56 10.09 17.15 -5.03
C GLU A 56 10.17 16.40 -3.70
N THR A 57 11.34 16.42 -3.09
CA THR A 57 11.52 15.85 -1.76
C THR A 57 10.78 16.68 -0.72
N LYS A 58 10.19 16.01 0.27
CA LYS A 58 9.67 16.69 1.45
C LYS A 58 10.81 17.42 2.16
N GLN A 59 10.53 18.64 2.61
CA GLN A 59 11.39 19.41 3.53
C GLN A 59 11.81 18.50 4.71
N PRO A 60 13.07 18.56 5.18
CA PRO A 60 14.08 19.62 4.97
C PRO A 60 15.06 19.41 3.82
N ASN A 61 14.88 18.36 3.00
CA ASN A 61 15.84 18.05 1.94
C ASN A 61 15.52 18.78 0.64
N SER A 62 16.55 19.13 -0.13
CA SER A 62 16.43 19.59 -1.51
C SER A 62 16.77 18.45 -2.48
N GLY A 63 15.90 18.22 -3.45
CA GLY A 63 16.09 17.18 -4.46
C GLY A 63 14.80 16.81 -5.19
N ILE A 64 14.97 16.17 -6.35
CA ILE A 64 13.88 15.68 -7.19
C ILE A 64 13.98 14.15 -7.26
N ARG A 65 12.96 13.46 -6.76
CA ARG A 65 12.83 12.01 -6.89
C ARG A 65 12.26 11.67 -8.26
N LYS A 66 13.03 10.92 -9.03
CA LYS A 66 12.64 10.40 -10.35
C LYS A 66 11.56 9.32 -10.16
N CYS A 67 10.37 9.58 -10.67
CA CYS A 67 9.19 8.74 -10.54
C CYS A 67 8.53 8.55 -11.91
N VAL A 68 7.62 7.60 -11.99
CA VAL A 68 6.84 7.29 -13.20
C VAL A 68 5.38 7.08 -12.82
N ARG A 69 4.47 7.59 -13.65
CA ARG A 69 3.04 7.29 -13.54
C ARG A 69 2.74 6.02 -14.31
N VAL A 70 2.16 5.03 -13.64
CA VAL A 70 1.92 3.69 -14.20
C VAL A 70 0.45 3.32 -14.07
N ARG A 71 -0.13 2.79 -15.14
CA ARG A 71 -1.45 2.16 -15.13
C ARG A 71 -1.29 0.66 -14.92
N LEU A 72 -1.86 0.11 -13.86
CA LEU A 72 -1.82 -1.33 -13.62
C LEU A 72 -2.68 -2.09 -14.65
N LEU A 73 -2.13 -3.13 -15.29
CA LEU A 73 -2.86 -3.89 -16.32
C LEU A 73 -4.08 -4.61 -15.72
N LYS A 74 -3.94 -5.18 -14.52
CA LYS A 74 -4.99 -6.01 -13.90
C LYS A 74 -6.25 -5.27 -13.47
N ASN A 75 -6.17 -3.96 -13.21
CA ASN A 75 -7.29 -3.21 -12.63
C ASN A 75 -7.44 -1.78 -13.17
N GLY A 76 -6.58 -1.34 -14.09
CA GLY A 76 -6.63 0.00 -14.67
C GLY A 76 -6.31 1.15 -13.70
N LYS A 77 -5.98 0.87 -12.43
CA LYS A 77 -5.67 1.91 -11.44
C LYS A 77 -4.36 2.58 -11.82
N LYS A 78 -4.36 3.92 -11.77
CA LYS A 78 -3.16 4.75 -11.97
C LYS A 78 -2.43 4.89 -10.63
N ILE A 79 -1.13 4.64 -10.62
CA ILE A 79 -0.26 4.79 -9.46
C ILE A 79 1.00 5.56 -9.84
N THR A 80 1.66 6.15 -8.85
CA THR A 80 3.00 6.71 -8.99
C THR A 80 4.01 5.77 -8.36
N ALA A 81 5.05 5.42 -9.11
CA ALA A 81 6.11 4.53 -8.68
C ALA A 81 7.46 5.26 -8.70
N PHE A 82 8.30 5.02 -7.70
CA PHE A 82 9.66 5.55 -7.64
C PHE A 82 10.61 4.67 -8.47
N VAL A 83 11.49 5.31 -9.25
CA VAL A 83 12.53 4.61 -10.00
C VAL A 83 13.83 4.67 -9.19
N PRO A 84 14.33 3.54 -8.66
CA PRO A 84 15.50 3.52 -7.80
C PRO A 84 16.81 3.64 -8.61
N ARG A 85 17.88 4.02 -7.90
CA ARG A 85 19.26 4.23 -8.41
C ARG A 85 19.36 5.41 -9.39
N ASP A 86 20.59 5.89 -9.58
CA ASP A 86 20.84 6.99 -10.51
C ASP A 86 20.78 6.51 -11.97
N GLY A 87 20.46 7.42 -12.90
CA GLY A 87 20.34 7.16 -14.34
C GLY A 87 19.20 6.24 -14.77
N SER A 88 18.51 5.56 -13.84
CA SER A 88 17.60 4.46 -14.17
C SER A 88 16.32 4.89 -14.91
N LEU A 89 15.99 6.18 -14.85
CA LEU A 89 14.88 6.77 -15.62
C LEU A 89 15.12 6.74 -17.15
N ASN A 90 16.37 6.59 -17.58
CA ASN A 90 16.74 6.50 -18.99
C ASN A 90 16.36 5.15 -19.61
N TYR A 91 16.19 4.11 -18.79
CA TYR A 91 15.80 2.76 -19.24
C TYR A 91 14.28 2.56 -19.32
N VAL A 92 13.50 3.57 -18.95
CA VAL A 92 12.04 3.48 -18.91
C VAL A 92 11.46 4.48 -19.90
N ASN A 93 10.67 4.02 -20.85
CA ASN A 93 9.95 4.86 -21.80
C ASN A 93 8.45 4.81 -21.58
N GLU A 94 7.74 5.73 -22.24
CA GLU A 94 6.28 5.73 -22.26
C GLU A 94 5.75 4.49 -22.97
N ASN A 95 4.69 3.91 -22.44
CA ASN A 95 4.10 2.65 -22.90
C ASN A 95 4.96 1.39 -22.69
N ASP A 96 6.04 1.46 -21.91
CA ASP A 96 6.76 0.26 -21.49
C ASP A 96 5.99 -0.54 -20.44
N GLU A 97 6.13 -1.86 -20.50
CA GLU A 97 5.66 -2.75 -19.43
C GLU A 97 6.68 -2.81 -18.29
N VAL A 98 6.22 -2.53 -17.07
CA VAL A 98 7.04 -2.55 -15.86
C VAL A 98 6.44 -3.43 -14.77
N LEU A 99 7.30 -4.07 -13.99
CA LEU A 99 6.93 -4.79 -12.78
C LEU A 99 7.08 -3.87 -11.57
N ILE A 100 6.02 -3.75 -10.77
CA ILE A 100 5.95 -2.83 -9.63
C ILE A 100 5.82 -3.62 -8.34
N SER A 101 6.55 -3.20 -7.32
CA SER A 101 6.50 -3.72 -5.95
C SER A 101 6.05 -2.63 -4.96
N GLY A 102 5.68 -3.06 -3.74
CA GLY A 102 5.49 -2.13 -2.63
C GLY A 102 6.82 -1.64 -2.05
N PHE A 103 6.81 -0.47 -1.41
CA PHE A 103 7.99 0.19 -0.82
C PHE A 103 8.43 -0.40 0.55
N GLY A 104 7.91 -1.57 0.94
CA GLY A 104 8.26 -2.23 2.21
C GLY A 104 7.59 -1.68 3.49
N ARG A 105 7.00 -0.48 3.47
CA ARG A 105 6.40 0.17 4.67
C ARG A 105 4.89 -0.10 4.84
N ARG A 106 4.39 -1.28 4.48
CA ARG A 106 2.97 -1.71 4.63
C ARG A 106 1.92 -0.73 4.08
N GLY A 107 2.25 -0.01 2.99
CA GLY A 107 1.37 0.94 2.31
C GLY A 107 1.58 2.41 2.72
N HIS A 108 2.68 2.73 3.39
CA HIS A 108 3.10 4.09 3.72
C HIS A 108 4.28 4.53 2.85
N ALA A 109 4.34 5.85 2.57
CA ALA A 109 5.49 6.51 1.94
C ALA A 109 6.45 7.03 3.01
#